data_AF-A0A8T1MCT8-F1
#
_entry.id   AF-A0A8T1MCT8-F1
#
_cell.length_a   1.000
_cell.length_b   1.000
_cell.length_c   1.000
_cell.angle_alpha   90.00
_cell.angle_beta   90.00
_cell.angle_gamma   90.00
#
_symmetry.space_group_name_H-M   'P 1'
#
loop_
_entity.id
_entity.type
_entity.pdbx_description
1 polymer ?
#
loop_
_entity_poly.entity_id
_entity_poly.type
_entity_poly.pdbx_seq_one_letter_code
_entity_poly.pdbx_strand_id
1 'polypeptide(L)'
;MDNNFRSIRSIRSLDLLNSARREDESFLNLASEEVKKLCSPLLLDTPELEDLMNKINKELDVGLSTEDDKPKELKMLNTFVKEISSQRIPGRYISLDFKGRYYRILLVTMSAEADKTTVDETLYTIPKKVRTQSGEAVRTDSTLLRKLIVLQICC
;
A
#
# COMPACT_ATOMS: atom_id res chain seq x y z
N MET A 1 -19.82 -21.04 -0.99
CA MET A 1 -19.65 -19.61 -0.66
C MET A 1 -18.54 -19.10 -1.53
N ASP A 2 -18.86 -18.13 -2.38
CA ASP A 2 -18.11 -17.79 -3.58
C ASP A 2 -16.76 -17.17 -3.25
N ASN A 3 -15.69 -17.97 -3.38
CA ASN A 3 -14.31 -17.51 -3.33
C ASN A 3 -14.00 -16.72 -4.60
N ASN A 4 -14.55 -15.51 -4.70
CA ASN A 4 -14.19 -14.54 -5.72
C ASN A 4 -12.84 -13.87 -5.39
N PHE A 5 -11.84 -14.67 -5.02
CA PHE A 5 -10.47 -14.23 -5.01
C PHE A 5 -10.06 -14.09 -6.47
N ARG A 6 -10.05 -12.85 -6.97
CA ARG A 6 -9.33 -12.51 -8.19
C ARG A 6 -7.88 -12.92 -7.97
N SER A 7 -7.50 -14.07 -8.53
CA SER A 7 -6.11 -14.51 -8.49
C SER A 7 -5.25 -13.35 -8.97
N ILE A 8 -4.30 -12.92 -8.13
CA ILE A 8 -3.30 -11.90 -8.48
C ILE A 8 -2.49 -12.37 -9.71
N ARG A 9 -2.55 -13.67 -10.03
CA ARG A 9 -1.92 -14.33 -11.17
C ARG A 9 -2.80 -14.35 -12.45
N SER A 10 -3.97 -13.72 -12.46
CA SER A 10 -4.92 -13.81 -13.57
C SER A 10 -4.68 -12.77 -14.66
N ILE A 11 -4.58 -13.24 -15.91
CA ILE A 11 -4.45 -12.49 -17.18
C ILE A 11 -5.45 -11.32 -17.34
N ARG A 12 -6.57 -11.31 -16.60
CA ARG A 12 -7.53 -10.18 -16.61
C ARG A 12 -6.90 -8.84 -16.22
N SER A 13 -5.80 -8.83 -15.46
CA SER A 13 -5.04 -7.60 -15.19
C SER A 13 -4.29 -7.09 -16.41
N LEU A 14 -3.85 -7.97 -17.31
CA LEU A 14 -3.13 -7.61 -18.54
C LEU A 14 -4.08 -6.95 -19.56
N ASP A 15 -5.31 -7.44 -19.68
CA ASP A 15 -6.34 -6.81 -20.52
C ASP A 15 -6.68 -5.38 -20.04
N LEU A 16 -6.71 -5.16 -18.72
CA LEU A 16 -6.90 -3.84 -18.12
C LEU A 16 -5.69 -2.92 -18.39
N LEU A 17 -4.46 -3.43 -18.25
CA LEU A 17 -3.24 -2.68 -18.58
C LEU A 17 -3.17 -2.32 -20.08
N ASN A 18 -3.53 -3.25 -20.95
CA ASN A 18 -3.61 -3.04 -22.39
C ASN A 18 -4.71 -2.04 -22.78
N SER A 19 -5.81 -1.97 -22.02
CA SER A 19 -6.86 -0.97 -22.23
C SER A 19 -6.39 0.44 -21.85
N ALA A 20 -5.63 0.60 -20.76
CA ALA A 20 -5.04 1.87 -20.36
C ALA A 20 -3.98 2.37 -21.37
N ARG A 21 -3.17 1.46 -21.93
CA ARG A 21 -2.15 1.78 -22.95
C ARG A 21 -2.72 2.46 -24.19
N ARG A 22 -3.95 2.16 -24.60
CA ARG A 22 -4.55 2.70 -25.84
C ARG A 22 -4.85 4.19 -25.78
N GLU A 23 -4.94 4.79 -24.60
CA GLU A 23 -5.22 6.24 -24.46
C GLU A 23 -3.93 7.10 -24.52
N ASP A 24 -2.76 6.54 -24.18
CA ASP A 24 -1.49 7.27 -24.03
C ASP A 24 -0.67 7.47 -25.33
N GLU A 25 -0.88 6.64 -26.36
CA GLU A 25 -0.16 6.76 -27.65
C GLU A 25 -0.43 8.11 -28.36
N SER A 26 -1.53 8.80 -27.98
CA SER A 26 -1.85 10.15 -28.47
C SER A 26 -0.81 11.20 -28.04
N PHE A 27 -0.23 11.09 -26.85
CA PHE A 27 0.75 12.04 -26.31
C PHE A 27 2.16 11.85 -26.89
N LEU A 28 2.54 10.61 -27.19
CA LEU A 28 3.83 10.31 -27.82
C LEU A 28 3.95 10.96 -29.20
N ASN A 29 2.84 11.11 -29.92
CA ASN A 29 2.82 11.75 -31.23
C ASN A 29 3.13 13.27 -31.22
N LEU A 30 3.04 13.93 -30.06
CA LEU A 30 3.40 15.35 -29.88
C LEU A 30 4.85 15.55 -29.40
N ALA A 31 5.55 14.49 -29.01
CA ALA A 31 6.92 14.57 -28.51
C ALA A 31 7.96 14.64 -29.65
N SER A 32 9.09 15.31 -29.39
CA SER A 32 10.21 15.33 -30.35
C SER A 32 10.82 13.93 -30.51
N GLU A 33 11.45 13.67 -31.65
CA GLU A 33 12.12 12.39 -31.92
C GLU A 33 13.23 12.06 -30.91
N GLU A 34 13.90 13.08 -30.39
CA GLU A 34 14.90 12.94 -29.32
C GLU A 34 14.26 12.41 -28.03
N VAL A 35 13.10 12.93 -27.64
CA VAL A 35 12.36 12.49 -26.45
C VAL A 35 11.84 11.07 -26.64
N LYS A 36 11.27 10.76 -27.81
CA LYS A 36 10.80 9.39 -28.12
C LYS A 36 11.93 8.37 -28.01
N LYS A 37 13.10 8.69 -28.57
CA LYS A 37 14.27 7.81 -28.52
C LYS A 37 14.80 7.62 -27.09
N LEU A 38 14.77 8.67 -26.26
CA LEU A 38 15.21 8.57 -24.87
C LEU A 38 14.24 7.74 -24.02
N CYS A 39 12.94 7.86 -24.26
CA CYS A 39 11.91 7.15 -23.50
C CYS A 39 11.60 5.75 -24.04
N SER A 40 12.09 5.38 -25.23
CA SER A 40 11.77 4.08 -25.84
C SER A 40 12.05 2.86 -24.95
N PRO A 41 13.10 2.81 -24.11
CA PRO A 41 13.32 1.65 -23.22
C PRO A 41 12.30 1.53 -22.07
N LEU A 42 11.48 2.56 -21.85
CA LEU A 42 10.40 2.55 -20.85
C LEU A 42 9.08 2.05 -21.45
N LEU A 43 8.99 1.92 -22.78
CA LEU A 43 7.82 1.44 -23.48
C LEU A 43 7.90 -0.08 -23.63
N LEU A 44 7.26 -0.79 -22.70
CA LEU A 44 7.20 -2.24 -22.73
C LEU A 44 6.08 -2.73 -23.66
N ASP A 45 6.39 -3.69 -24.52
CA ASP A 45 5.40 -4.39 -25.33
C ASP A 45 4.70 -5.51 -24.53
N THR A 46 3.68 -6.13 -25.13
CA THR A 46 2.90 -7.17 -24.43
C THR A 46 3.76 -8.37 -24.04
N PRO A 47 4.61 -8.94 -24.93
CA PRO A 47 5.58 -9.97 -24.54
C PRO A 47 6.50 -9.59 -23.37
N GLU A 48 7.01 -8.37 -23.34
CA GLU A 48 7.87 -7.88 -22.25
C GLU A 48 7.11 -7.78 -20.91
N LEU A 49 5.85 -7.34 -20.95
CA LEU A 49 4.97 -7.31 -19.77
C LEU A 49 4.63 -8.72 -19.27
N GLU A 50 4.40 -9.67 -20.18
CA GLU A 50 4.18 -11.07 -19.84
C GLU A 50 5.41 -11.70 -19.18
N ASP A 51 6.61 -11.45 -19.72
CA ASP A 51 7.87 -11.89 -19.13
C ASP A 51 8.10 -11.27 -17.74
N LEU A 52 7.82 -9.97 -17.58
CA LEU A 52 7.86 -9.30 -16.27
C LEU A 52 6.90 -9.94 -15.27
N MET A 53 5.65 -10.22 -15.69
CA MET A 53 4.66 -10.89 -14.85
C MET A 53 5.14 -12.30 -14.44
N ASN A 54 5.75 -13.05 -15.35
CA ASN A 54 6.30 -14.37 -15.07
C ASN A 54 7.46 -14.29 -14.06
N LYS A 55 8.36 -13.32 -14.19
CA LYS A 55 9.44 -13.06 -13.23
C LYS A 55 8.91 -12.74 -11.83
N ILE A 56 7.91 -11.85 -11.74
CA ILE A 56 7.28 -11.52 -10.46
C ILE A 56 6.63 -12.76 -9.84
N ASN A 57 5.86 -13.53 -10.62
CA ASN A 57 5.22 -14.76 -10.13
C ASN A 57 6.23 -15.78 -9.60
N LYS A 58 7.36 -15.94 -10.29
CA LYS A 58 8.47 -16.80 -9.82
C LYS A 58 9.02 -16.33 -8.48
N GLU A 59 9.27 -15.04 -8.32
CA GLU A 59 9.79 -14.49 -7.05
C GLU A 59 8.75 -14.57 -5.92
N LEU A 60 7.45 -14.51 -6.22
CA LEU A 60 6.40 -14.78 -5.23
C LEU A 60 6.46 -16.22 -4.73
N ASP A 61 6.62 -17.20 -5.63
CA ASP A 61 6.74 -18.62 -5.27
C ASP A 61 8.00 -18.87 -4.44
N VAL A 62 9.14 -18.29 -4.84
CA VAL A 62 10.39 -18.33 -4.06
C VAL A 62 10.18 -17.72 -2.68
N GLY A 63 9.56 -16.53 -2.62
CA GLY A 63 9.26 -15.81 -1.38
C GLY A 63 8.44 -16.62 -0.38
N LEU A 64 7.44 -17.35 -0.88
CA LEU A 64 6.53 -18.19 -0.08
C LEU A 64 7.09 -19.58 0.27
N SER A 65 8.13 -20.05 -0.44
CA SER A 65 8.78 -21.34 -0.15
C SER A 65 9.43 -21.36 1.25
N THR A 66 9.48 -22.52 1.90
CA THR A 66 10.14 -22.71 3.21
C THR A 66 11.54 -23.33 3.10
N GLU A 67 12.04 -23.50 1.87
CA GLU A 67 13.17 -24.38 1.58
C GLU A 67 14.54 -23.83 1.98
N ASP A 68 14.74 -22.51 1.99
CA ASP A 68 16.04 -21.87 2.28
C ASP A 68 15.88 -20.61 3.14
N ASP A 69 16.63 -20.51 4.24
CA ASP A 69 16.74 -19.31 5.11
C ASP A 69 17.58 -18.17 4.50
N LYS A 70 17.86 -18.25 3.20
CA LYS A 70 18.64 -17.23 2.50
C LYS A 70 17.79 -15.96 2.29
N PRO A 71 18.42 -14.78 2.22
CA PRO A 71 17.73 -13.56 1.82
C PRO A 71 17.06 -13.76 0.45
N LYS A 72 15.75 -13.48 0.39
CA LYS A 72 14.96 -13.53 -0.84
C LYS A 72 14.69 -12.12 -1.33
N GLU A 73 14.60 -11.94 -2.64
CA GLU A 73 14.27 -10.65 -3.27
C GLU A 73 12.86 -10.19 -2.85
N LEU A 74 11.87 -11.07 -2.96
CA LEU A 74 10.53 -10.87 -2.40
C LEU A 74 10.37 -11.61 -1.07
N LYS A 75 10.25 -10.85 0.02
CA LYS A 75 10.20 -11.38 1.39
C LYS A 75 8.91 -12.12 1.75
N MET A 76 7.80 -11.82 1.07
CA MET A 76 6.48 -12.43 1.30
C MET A 76 6.09 -12.53 2.79
N LEU A 77 6.24 -11.42 3.51
CA LEU A 77 5.99 -11.38 4.95
C LEU A 77 4.52 -11.62 5.27
N ASN A 78 4.26 -12.47 6.27
CA ASN A 78 2.92 -12.74 6.76
C ASN A 78 2.36 -11.49 7.48
N THR A 79 1.17 -11.05 7.08
CA THR A 79 0.47 -9.92 7.71
C THR A 79 -0.29 -10.33 8.97
N PHE A 80 -0.40 -11.64 9.24
CA PHE A 80 -1.22 -12.26 10.28
C PHE A 80 -2.74 -12.00 10.13
N VAL A 81 -3.18 -11.37 9.03
CA VAL A 81 -4.59 -11.22 8.68
C VAL A 81 -5.06 -12.49 8.00
N LYS A 82 -5.86 -13.30 8.70
CA LYS A 82 -6.31 -14.62 8.21
C LYS A 82 -7.46 -14.53 7.22
N GLU A 83 -8.34 -13.56 7.38
CA GLU A 83 -9.53 -13.40 6.56
C GLU A 83 -9.83 -11.92 6.36
N ILE A 84 -10.17 -11.55 5.13
CA ILE A 84 -10.76 -10.25 4.81
C ILE A 84 -12.26 -10.46 4.77
N SER A 85 -12.91 -10.28 5.92
CA SER A 85 -14.36 -10.42 6.01
C SER A 85 -15.05 -9.12 5.60
N SER A 86 -16.09 -9.21 4.77
CA SER A 86 -17.03 -8.10 4.55
C SER A 86 -17.96 -7.84 5.74
N GLN A 87 -17.82 -8.62 6.82
CA GLN A 87 -18.61 -8.48 8.03
C GLN A 87 -18.25 -7.16 8.72
N ARG A 88 -19.27 -6.34 8.99
CA ARG A 88 -19.12 -5.10 9.76
C ARG A 88 -19.36 -5.39 11.23
N ILE A 89 -18.37 -5.09 12.06
CA ILE A 89 -18.47 -5.20 13.52
C ILE A 89 -18.68 -3.78 14.08
N PRO A 90 -19.91 -3.42 14.50
CA PRO A 90 -20.16 -2.09 15.03
C PRO A 90 -19.27 -1.79 16.24
N GLY A 91 -18.79 -0.57 16.35
CA GLY A 91 -17.86 -0.18 17.40
C GLY A 91 -17.04 1.04 17.07
N ARG A 92 -16.24 1.50 18.03
CA ARG A 92 -15.31 2.62 17.86
C ARG A 92 -13.89 2.08 17.76
N TYR A 93 -13.20 2.45 16.69
CA TYR A 93 -11.86 1.98 16.39
C TYR A 93 -10.95 3.19 16.20
N ILE A 94 -9.72 3.09 16.70
CA ILE A 94 -8.69 4.09 16.43
C ILE A 94 -7.70 3.46 15.46
N SER A 95 -7.33 4.20 14.42
CA SER A 95 -6.20 3.84 13.58
C SER A 95 -5.17 4.97 13.54
N LEU A 96 -3.92 4.57 13.40
CA LEU A 96 -2.76 5.43 13.37
C LEU A 96 -2.01 5.15 12.08
N ASP A 97 -1.82 6.17 11.26
CA ASP A 97 -1.13 6.07 9.97
C ASP A 97 0.06 7.03 9.96
N PHE A 98 1.25 6.48 9.74
CA PHE A 98 2.50 7.21 9.64
C PHE A 98 2.90 7.35 8.17
N LYS A 99 2.91 8.59 7.67
CA LYS A 99 3.30 8.91 6.30
C LYS A 99 4.43 9.93 6.28
N GLY A 100 5.67 9.43 6.32
CA GLY A 100 6.88 10.24 6.20
C GLY A 100 7.03 11.26 7.33
N ARG A 101 6.74 12.54 7.06
CA ARG A 101 6.80 13.64 8.05
C ARG A 101 5.47 13.90 8.75
N TYR A 102 4.41 13.22 8.35
CA TYR A 102 3.09 13.39 8.92
C TYR A 102 2.61 12.09 9.55
N TYR A 103 1.75 12.21 10.54
CA TYR A 103 0.95 11.08 11.00
C TYR A 103 -0.49 11.55 11.20
N ARG A 104 -1.43 10.65 10.99
CA ARG A 104 -2.84 10.92 11.24
C ARG A 104 -3.41 9.91 12.21
N ILE A 105 -4.35 10.39 13.01
CA ILE A 105 -5.17 9.58 13.89
C ILE A 105 -6.58 9.61 13.31
N LEU A 106 -7.15 8.44 13.08
CA LEU A 106 -8.55 8.29 12.65
C LEU A 106 -9.33 7.63 13.78
N LEU A 107 -10.42 8.26 14.20
CA LEU A 107 -11.46 7.62 15.00
C LEU A 107 -12.58 7.18 14.06
N VAL A 108 -12.71 5.88 13.87
CA VAL A 108 -13.74 5.26 13.03
C VAL A 108 -14.85 4.76 13.93
N THR A 109 -16.04 5.34 13.80
CA THR A 109 -17.25 4.84 14.46
C THR A 109 -18.01 3.99 13.45
N MET A 110 -17.78 2.67 13.49
CA MET A 110 -18.38 1.71 12.59
C MET A 110 -19.81 1.39 13.03
N SER A 111 -20.76 1.54 12.10
CA SER A 111 -22.15 1.10 12.27
C SER A 111 -22.41 -0.20 11.50
N ALA A 112 -23.50 -0.89 11.86
CA ALA A 112 -24.03 -2.02 11.10
C ALA A 112 -24.42 -1.60 9.67
N GLU A 113 -24.94 -0.37 9.50
CA GLU A 113 -25.17 0.21 8.19
C GLU A 113 -23.94 1.03 7.74
N ALA A 114 -23.48 0.78 6.51
CA ALA A 114 -22.23 1.36 6.02
C ALA A 114 -22.28 2.88 5.88
N ASP A 115 -23.43 3.42 5.48
CA ASP A 115 -23.73 4.85 5.32
C ASP A 115 -23.71 5.62 6.65
N LYS A 116 -23.96 4.94 7.77
CA LYS A 116 -23.91 5.53 9.11
C LYS A 116 -22.54 5.44 9.78
N THR A 117 -21.52 4.93 9.09
CA THR A 117 -20.15 4.90 9.62
C THR A 117 -19.51 6.28 9.50
N THR A 118 -19.00 6.82 10.61
CA THR A 118 -18.31 8.11 10.62
C THR A 118 -16.81 7.93 10.84
N VAL A 119 -16.03 8.87 10.31
CA VAL A 119 -14.57 8.91 10.46
C VAL A 119 -14.17 10.33 10.83
N ASP A 120 -13.61 10.49 12.02
CA ASP A 120 -12.97 11.74 12.45
C ASP A 120 -11.47 11.62 12.25
N GLU A 121 -10.88 12.57 11.53
CA GLU A 121 -9.45 12.59 11.20
C GLU A 121 -8.74 13.78 11.86
N THR A 122 -7.55 13.55 12.40
CA THR A 122 -6.64 14.62 12.79
C THR A 122 -5.24 14.35 12.28
N LEU A 123 -4.71 15.30 11.50
CA LEU A 123 -3.37 15.26 10.93
C LEU A 123 -2.37 16.02 11.82
N TYR A 124 -1.20 15.42 11.99
CA TYR A 124 -0.10 15.98 12.77
C TYR A 124 1.20 15.96 11.96
N THR A 125 2.12 16.87 12.30
CA THR A 125 3.46 16.92 11.72
C THR A 125 4.49 16.43 12.72
N ILE A 126 5.42 15.58 12.28
CA ILE A 126 6.56 15.09 13.06
C ILE A 126 7.71 16.10 12.91
N PRO A 127 8.16 16.75 14.00
CA PRO A 127 9.30 17.67 13.95
C PRO A 127 10.57 16.98 13.43
N LYS A 128 11.40 17.71 12.68
CA LYS A 128 12.65 17.17 12.10
C LYS A 128 13.56 16.54 13.17
N LYS A 129 13.66 17.17 14.34
CA LYS A 129 14.48 16.70 15.47
C LYS A 129 14.08 15.28 15.91
N VAL A 130 12.77 15.00 15.96
CA VAL A 130 12.22 13.70 16.35
C VAL A 130 12.50 12.66 15.27
N ARG A 131 12.31 13.01 13.99
CA ARG A 131 12.51 12.08 12.86
C ARG A 131 13.96 11.58 12.74
N THR A 132 14.93 12.33 13.28
CA THR A 132 16.36 11.98 13.26
C THR A 132 16.84 11.32 14.55
N GLN A 133 16.00 11.25 15.58
CA GLN A 133 16.33 10.64 16.87
C GLN A 133 16.10 9.13 16.85
N SER A 134 16.77 8.40 17.74
CA SER A 134 16.46 6.99 17.98
C SER A 134 15.03 6.82 18.54
N GLY A 135 14.41 5.67 18.33
CA GLY A 135 13.06 5.40 18.84
C GLY A 135 12.93 5.56 20.35
N GLU A 136 13.98 5.22 21.12
CA GLU A 136 14.04 5.45 22.57
C GLU A 136 14.08 6.93 22.94
N ALA A 137 14.80 7.75 22.18
CA ALA A 137 14.84 9.19 22.41
C ALA A 137 13.49 9.86 22.12
N VAL A 138 12.76 9.40 21.10
CA VAL A 138 11.38 9.84 20.82
C VAL A 138 10.44 9.53 21.98
N ARG A 139 10.64 8.41 22.69
CA ARG A 139 9.86 8.02 23.87
C ARG A 139 10.04 8.97 25.06
N THR A 140 11.06 9.83 25.07
CA THR A 140 11.29 10.80 26.16
C THR A 140 10.79 12.21 25.83
N ASP A 141 10.46 12.48 24.56
CA ASP A 141 9.97 13.79 24.13
C ASP A 141 8.47 13.94 24.43
N SER A 142 8.19 14.64 25.52
CA SER A 142 6.84 14.86 26.07
C SER A 142 5.86 15.56 25.11
N THR A 143 6.32 16.20 24.04
CA THR A 143 5.44 16.95 23.12
C THR A 143 4.65 16.07 22.15
N LEU A 144 5.24 14.95 21.69
CA LEU A 144 4.55 13.99 20.83
C LEU A 144 3.80 12.93 21.64
N LEU A 145 4.40 12.48 22.74
CA LEU A 145 3.76 11.49 23.62
C LEU A 145 2.54 12.05 24.34
N ARG A 146 2.50 13.33 24.73
CA ARG A 146 1.26 13.90 25.31
C ARG A 146 0.11 13.90 24.31
N LYS A 147 0.36 14.10 23.01
CA LYS A 147 -0.71 14.05 21.99
C LYS A 147 -1.16 12.61 21.68
N LEU A 148 -0.23 11.64 21.70
CA LEU A 148 -0.57 10.22 21.50
C LEU A 148 -1.24 9.60 22.74
N ILE A 149 -0.76 9.92 23.96
CA ILE A 149 -1.25 9.37 25.24
C ILE A 149 -2.60 9.98 25.63
N VAL A 150 -2.86 11.26 25.37
CA VAL A 150 -4.18 11.88 25.68
C VAL A 150 -5.32 11.21 24.91
N LEU A 151 -5.04 10.61 23.74
CA LEU A 151 -6.02 9.84 22.98
C LEU A 151 -6.18 8.39 23.46
N GLN A 152 -5.20 7.87 24.21
CA GLN A 152 -5.21 6.50 24.75
C GLN A 152 -5.88 6.39 26.14
N ILE A 153 -6.16 7.52 26.81
CA ILE A 153 -6.77 7.58 28.15
C ILE A 153 -8.24 8.06 28.12
N CYS A 154 -8.71 8.68 27.02
CA CYS A 154 -10.09 9.14 26.89
C CYS A 154 -11.02 8.14 26.16
N CYS A 155 -10.68 6.85 26.11
CA CYS A 155 -11.55 5.75 25.68
C CYS A 155 -11.61 4.69 26.78
#